data_AF-A0A7C8AR18-F1
#
_entry.id   AF-A0A7C8AR18-F1
#
_cell.length_a   1.000
_cell.length_b   1.000
_cell.length_c   1.000
_cell.angle_alpha   90.00
_cell.angle_beta   90.00
_cell.angle_gamma   90.00
#
_symmetry.space_group_name_H-M   'P 1'
#
loop_
_entity.id
_entity.type
_entity.pdbx_description
1 polymer ?
#
loop_
_entity_poly.entity_id
_entity_poly.type
_entity_poly.pdbx_seq_one_letter_code
_entity_poly.pdbx_strand_id
1 'polypeptide(L)' 'MDILRENPDVIAAGELRDHETIRLAPNAAESCLFVIAPLHSGNFEEAISVCSR' A
#
# COMPACT_ATOMS: atom_id res chain seq x y z
N MET A 1 -4.38 -8.54 6.48
CA MET A 1 -3.18 -9.12 5.82
C MET A 1 -2.37 -9.89 6.85
N ASP A 2 -2.44 -11.22 6.83
CA ASP A 2 -1.62 -12.08 7.70
C ASP A 2 -0.10 -11.91 7.49
N ILE A 3 0.31 -11.38 6.34
CA ILE A 3 1.73 -11.16 5.99
C ILE A 3 2.49 -10.29 7.01
N LEU A 4 1.85 -9.33 7.69
CA LEU A 4 2.53 -8.48 8.67
C LEU A 4 3.01 -9.26 9.90
N ARG A 5 2.39 -10.42 10.18
CA ARG A 5 2.80 -11.29 11.28
C ARG A 5 4.00 -12.17 10.93
N GLU A 6 4.33 -12.30 9.64
CA GLU A 6 5.46 -13.08 9.14
C GLU A 6 6.80 -12.32 9.21
N ASN A 7 6.82 -11.10 9.75
CA ASN A 7 7.99 -10.22 9.80
C ASN A 7 8.71 -10.05 8.43
N PRO A 8 8.00 -9.63 7.36
CA PRO A 8 8.61 -9.45 6.05
C PRO A 8 9.37 -8.12 5.98
N ASP A 9 10.50 -8.11 5.26
CA ASP A 9 11.20 -6.87 4.92
C ASP A 9 10.54 -6.14 3.72
N VAL A 10 9.87 -6.90 2.84
CA VAL A 10 9.25 -6.39 1.61
C VAL A 10 7.84 -6.97 1.44
N ILE A 11 6.89 -6.13 1.07
CA ILE A 11 5.53 -6.50 0.71
C ILE A 11 5.28 -6.11 -0.75
N ALA A 12 4.92 -7.10 -1.57
CA ALA A 12 4.38 -6.88 -2.90
C ALA A 12 2.88 -7.18 -2.89
N ALA A 13 2.05 -6.16 -3.05
CA ALA A 13 0.60 -6.31 -3.15
C ALA A 13 0.18 -6.33 -4.63
N GLY A 14 -0.80 -7.18 -4.96
CA GLY A 14 -1.27 -7.34 -6.33
C GLY A 14 -1.81 -6.05 -6.95
N GLU A 15 -2.73 -5.38 -6.26
CA GLU A 15 -3.24 -4.04 -6.61
C GLU A 15 -3.98 -3.41 -5.42
N LEU A 16 -4.02 -2.08 -5.37
CA LEU A 16 -4.78 -1.32 -4.38
C LEU A 16 -6.21 -1.04 -4.88
N ARG A 17 -7.20 -1.78 -4.37
CA ARG A 17 -8.61 -1.70 -4.81
C ARG A 17 -9.56 -1.04 -3.84
N ASP A 18 -9.35 -1.26 -2.55
CA ASP A 18 -10.25 -0.83 -1.48
C ASP A 18 -9.51 0.04 -0.46
N HIS A 19 -10.28 0.85 0.26
CA HIS A 19 -9.73 1.78 1.26
C HIS A 19 -8.97 1.08 2.39
N GLU A 20 -9.33 -0.16 2.73
CA GLU A 20 -8.63 -0.90 3.78
C GLU A 20 -7.19 -1.21 3.35
N THR A 21 -7.03 -1.78 2.16
CA THR A 21 -5.73 -2.14 1.59
C THR A 21 -4.90 -0.91 1.25
N ILE A 22 -5.53 0.14 0.72
CA ILE A 22 -4.88 1.44 0.44
C ILE A 22 -4.28 2.04 1.71
N ARG A 23 -4.99 2.00 2.85
CA ARG A 23 -4.48 2.55 4.13
C ARG A 23 -3.45 1.64 4.79
N LEU A 24 -3.49 0.34 4.53
CA LEU A 24 -2.53 -0.59 5.12
C LEU A 24 -1.13 -0.44 4.50
N ALA A 25 -1.02 -0.11 3.21
CA ALA A 25 0.25 0.09 2.53
C ALA A 25 1.14 1.19 3.17
N PRO A 26 0.67 2.43 3.40
CA PRO A 26 1.47 3.46 4.07
C PRO A 26 1.75 3.11 5.54
N ASN A 27 0.79 2.52 6.28
CA ASN A 27 1.04 2.08 7.65
C ASN A 27 2.18 1.04 7.75
N ALA A 28 2.23 0.09 6.81
CA ALA A 28 3.32 -0.86 6.71
C ALA A 28 4.64 -0.16 6.34
N ALA A 29 4.60 0.78 5.39
CA ALA A 29 5.78 1.56 4.99
C ALA A 29 6.37 2.39 6.15
N GLU A 30 5.52 2.98 6.99
CA GLU A 30 5.92 3.71 8.21
C GLU A 30 6.55 2.79 9.26
N SER A 31 6.27 1.49 9.19
CA SER A 31 6.79 0.48 10.12
C SER A 31 8.11 -0.15 9.64
N CYS A 32 8.82 0.50 8.71
CA CYS A 32 10.08 0.05 8.10
C CYS A 32 9.96 -1.13 7.12
N LEU A 33 8.78 -1.37 6.53
CA LEU A 33 8.62 -2.35 5.45
C LEU A 33 8.69 -1.66 4.09
N PHE A 34 9.33 -2.29 3.11
CA PHE A 34 9.27 -1.79 1.74
C PHE A 34 8.03 -2.31 1.01
N VAL A 35 7.15 -1.41 0.54
CA VAL A 35 5.88 -1.78 -0.09
C VAL A 35 5.86 -1.41 -1.57
N ILE A 36 5.49 -2.37 -2.42
CA ILE A 36 5.23 -2.15 -3.85
C ILE A 36 3.80 -2.60 -4.16
N ALA A 37 3.01 -1.73 -4.78
CA ALA A 37 1.66 -2.05 -5.24
C ALA A 37 1.27 -1.18 -6.44
N PRO A 38 0.63 -1.72 -7.49
CA PRO A 38 0.03 -0.92 -8.53
C PRO A 38 -1.34 -0.37 -8.07
N LEU A 39 -1.69 0.82 -8.56
CA LEU A 39 -2.97 1.49 -8.35
C LEU A 39 -3.45 2.03 -9.71
N HIS A 40 -4.70 1.79 -10.03
CA HIS A 40 -5.33 2.43 -11.18
C HIS A 40 -5.70 3.88 -10.84
N SER A 41 -5.11 4.83 -11.54
CA SER A 41 -5.36 6.26 -11.40
C SER A 41 -5.14 6.96 -12.75
N GLY A 42 -5.85 8.05 -13.00
CA GLY A 42 -5.72 8.82 -14.25
C GLY A 42 -4.42 9.59 -14.36
N ASN A 43 -3.82 9.97 -13.23
CA ASN A 43 -2.51 10.61 -13.16
C ASN A 43 -1.85 10.42 -11.78
N PHE A 44 -0.64 10.96 -11.63
CA PHE A 44 0.14 10.84 -10.40
C PHE A 44 -0.46 11.59 -9.20
N GLU A 45 -1.07 12.75 -9.44
CA GLU A 45 -1.66 13.58 -8.37
C GLU A 45 -2.90 12.91 -7.77
N GLU A 46 -3.73 12.28 -8.61
CA GLU A 46 -4.87 11.47 -8.19
C GLU A 46 -4.41 10.24 -7.41
N ALA A 47 -3.35 9.56 -7.86
CA ALA A 47 -2.80 8.40 -7.15
C ALA A 47 -2.34 8.79 -5.73
N ILE A 48 -1.64 9.92 -5.59
CA ILE A 48 -1.26 10.44 -4.26
C ILE A 48 -2.51 10.76 -3.44
N SER A 49 -3.50 11.46 -4.03
CA SER A 49 -4.71 11.86 -3.31
C SER A 49 -5.52 10.67 -2.77
N VAL A 50 -5.48 9.52 -3.46
CA VAL A 50 -6.13 8.29 -3.02
C VAL A 50 -5.35 7.65 -1.86
N CYS A 51 -4.02 7.58 -1.96
CA CYS A 51 -3.17 7.03 -0.91
C CYS A 51 -3.08 7.90 0.35
N SER A 52 -3.28 9.21 0.23
CA SER A 52 -3.20 10.17 1.34
C SER A 52 -4.51 10.37 2.12
N ARG A 53 -5.57 9.61 1.82
CA ARG A 53 -6.91 9.70 2.43
C ARG A 53 -7.14 8.56 3.42
#